data_AF-A0A0P9D0K2-F1
#
_entry.id   AF-A0A0P9D0K2-F1
#
_cell.length_a   1.000
_cell.length_b   1.000
_cell.length_c   1.000
_cell.angle_alpha   90.00
_cell.angle_beta   90.00
_cell.angle_gamma   90.00
#
_symmetry.space_group_name_H-M   'P 1'
#
loop_
_entity.id
_entity.type
_entity.pdbx_description
1 polymer ?
#
loop_
_entity_poly.entity_id
_entity_poly.type
_entity_poly.pdbx_seq_one_letter_code
_entity_poly.pdbx_strand_id
1 'polypeptide(L)'
;MRFDTKIAVVVRADLPTWQKLNMTAFLVSGIAATQEGIIGEPYIDGSGTRYLPMFRQPVLVFAGSAEQLREVYRRAQGRELPLAIFTEELFATGHDEANRAAVRALRAAIY
;
A
#
# COMPACT_ATOMS: atom_id res chain seq x y z
N MET A 1 2.45 -20.50 -11.52
CA MET A 1 3.60 -19.81 -10.88
C MET A 1 3.32 -19.75 -9.39
N ARG A 2 4.28 -20.09 -8.53
CA ARG A 2 4.17 -20.00 -7.07
C ARG A 2 5.10 -18.88 -6.61
N PHE A 3 4.60 -17.97 -5.79
CA PHE A 3 5.39 -16.91 -5.17
C PHE A 3 5.62 -17.26 -3.71
N ASP A 4 6.84 -17.00 -3.22
CA ASP A 4 7.16 -17.18 -1.79
C ASP A 4 6.59 -16.02 -0.95
N THR A 5 6.35 -14.87 -1.59
CA THR A 5 5.79 -13.67 -0.99
C THR A 5 4.39 -13.35 -1.51
N LYS A 6 3.70 -12.45 -0.81
CA LYS A 6 2.41 -11.88 -1.23
C LYS A 6 2.37 -10.39 -0.88
N ILE A 7 1.65 -9.61 -1.68
CA ILE A 7 1.34 -8.21 -1.34
C ILE A 7 0.02 -8.21 -0.58
N ALA A 8 -0.04 -7.50 0.55
CA ALA A 8 -1.26 -7.31 1.31
C ALA A 8 -1.52 -5.82 1.55
N VAL A 9 -2.76 -5.39 1.34
CA VAL A 9 -3.25 -4.05 1.63
C VAL A 9 -4.37 -4.19 2.65
N VAL A 10 -4.32 -3.42 3.73
CA VAL A 10 -5.37 -3.41 4.75
C VAL A 10 -5.83 -1.97 4.94
N VAL A 11 -7.13 -1.70 4.71
CA VAL A 11 -7.74 -0.38 4.83
C VAL A 11 -8.80 -0.35 5.94
N ARG A 12 -9.08 0.83 6.49
CA ARG A 12 -10.09 0.98 7.55
C ARG A 12 -11.49 0.80 6.95
N ALA A 13 -12.31 -0.02 7.59
CA ALA A 13 -13.59 -0.48 7.05
C ALA A 13 -14.66 0.62 6.98
N ASP A 14 -14.58 1.63 7.82
CA ASP A 14 -15.52 2.76 7.92
C ASP A 14 -15.29 3.87 6.88
N LEU A 15 -14.20 3.80 6.10
CA LEU A 15 -13.90 4.83 5.11
C LEU A 15 -14.87 4.76 3.91
N PRO A 16 -15.25 5.91 3.34
CA PRO A 16 -15.86 6.00 2.02
C PRO A 16 -15.06 5.19 0.98
N THR A 17 -15.77 4.58 0.03
CA THR A 17 -15.16 3.74 -1.01
C THR A 17 -14.04 4.45 -1.77
N TRP A 18 -14.23 5.73 -2.12
CA TRP A 18 -13.23 6.49 -2.86
C TRP A 18 -11.92 6.66 -2.07
N GLN A 19 -11.99 6.83 -0.73
CA GLN A 19 -10.80 6.91 0.12
C GLN A 19 -10.07 5.56 0.16
N LYS A 20 -10.80 4.45 0.29
CA LYS A 20 -10.20 3.10 0.24
C LYS A 20 -9.47 2.84 -1.07
N LEU A 21 -10.06 3.23 -2.20
CA LEU A 21 -9.46 3.08 -3.52
C LEU A 21 -8.20 3.96 -3.68
N ASN A 22 -8.28 5.22 -3.25
CA ASN A 22 -7.15 6.15 -3.28
C ASN A 22 -5.99 5.63 -2.41
N MET A 23 -6.26 5.25 -1.15
CA MET A 23 -5.26 4.67 -0.26
C MET A 23 -4.63 3.42 -0.86
N THR A 24 -5.43 2.53 -1.42
CA THR A 24 -4.91 1.30 -2.06
C THR A 24 -3.91 1.65 -3.17
N ALA A 25 -4.23 2.62 -4.02
CA ALA A 25 -3.34 3.06 -5.10
C ALA A 25 -2.02 3.64 -4.58
N PHE A 26 -2.06 4.49 -3.55
CA PHE A 26 -0.85 5.05 -2.93
C PHE A 26 -0.01 4.01 -2.19
N LEU A 27 -0.64 3.08 -1.46
CA LEU A 27 0.07 2.07 -0.68
C LEU A 27 0.85 1.11 -1.58
N VAL A 28 0.26 0.67 -2.69
CA VAL A 28 0.92 -0.26 -3.60
C VAL A 28 2.01 0.40 -4.44
N SER A 29 1.99 1.73 -4.63
CA SER A 29 3.04 2.43 -5.38
C SER A 29 4.40 2.33 -4.69
N GLY A 30 4.44 2.45 -3.36
CA GLY A 30 5.66 2.28 -2.58
C GLY A 30 6.24 0.87 -2.71
N ILE A 31 5.37 -0.15 -2.74
CA ILE A 31 5.78 -1.55 -2.96
C ILE A 31 6.34 -1.70 -4.39
N ALA A 32 5.58 -1.29 -5.41
CA ALA A 32 5.99 -1.33 -6.82
C ALA A 32 7.35 -0.68 -7.10
N ALA A 33 7.63 0.44 -6.45
CA ALA A 33 8.84 1.22 -6.68
C ALA A 33 10.09 0.67 -5.94
N THR A 34 9.93 -0.17 -4.93
CA THR A 34 11.03 -0.50 -4.01
C THR A 34 11.34 -1.98 -3.84
N GLN A 35 10.41 -2.88 -4.18
CA GLN A 35 10.65 -4.32 -4.03
C GLN A 35 11.01 -4.95 -5.38
N GLU A 36 12.12 -5.68 -5.42
CA GLU A 36 12.61 -6.31 -6.64
C GLU A 36 11.74 -7.50 -7.07
N GLY A 37 11.65 -7.73 -8.39
CA GLY A 37 11.01 -8.92 -8.95
C GLY A 37 9.48 -8.99 -8.81
N ILE A 38 8.81 -7.92 -8.36
CA ILE A 38 7.34 -7.91 -8.20
C ILE A 38 6.59 -7.33 -9.39
N ILE A 39 7.24 -6.51 -10.21
CA ILE A 39 6.69 -5.95 -11.45
C ILE A 39 7.05 -6.92 -12.58
N GLY A 40 6.07 -7.23 -13.43
CA GLY A 40 6.23 -8.12 -14.58
C GLY A 40 6.72 -7.37 -15.82
N GLU A 41 6.47 -7.99 -16.97
CA GLU A 41 6.77 -7.39 -18.27
C GLU A 41 5.61 -6.50 -18.76
N PRO A 42 5.89 -5.54 -19.65
CA PRO A 42 4.88 -4.70 -20.31
C PRO A 42 3.83 -5.54 -21.02
N TYR A 43 2.57 -5.13 -20.89
CA TYR A 43 1.47 -5.84 -21.53
C TYR A 43 1.39 -5.39 -22.99
N ILE A 44 1.04 -6.30 -23.89
CA ILE A 44 0.84 -6.03 -25.32
C ILE A 44 -0.51 -6.61 -25.70
N ASP A 45 -1.40 -5.79 -26.25
CA ASP A 45 -2.69 -6.27 -26.72
C ASP A 45 -2.59 -6.97 -28.09
N GLY A 46 -3.72 -7.50 -28.57
CA GLY A 46 -3.77 -8.18 -29.87
C GLY A 46 -3.44 -7.28 -31.08
N SER A 47 -3.40 -5.96 -30.91
CA SER A 47 -3.02 -4.99 -31.96
C SER A 47 -1.53 -4.61 -31.92
N GLY A 48 -0.79 -5.09 -30.93
CA GLY A 48 0.61 -4.68 -30.70
C GLY A 48 0.74 -3.39 -29.88
N THR A 49 -0.35 -2.83 -29.35
CA THR A 49 -0.28 -1.66 -28.46
C THR A 49 0.31 -2.07 -27.12
N ARG A 50 1.33 -1.32 -26.67
CA ARG A 50 2.09 -1.62 -25.46
C ARG A 50 1.61 -0.78 -24.27
N TYR A 51 1.43 -1.43 -23.13
CA TYR A 51 0.95 -0.85 -21.87
C TYR A 51 1.99 -1.02 -20.75
N LEU A 52 1.80 -0.31 -19.64
CA LEU A 52 2.67 -0.43 -18.46
C LEU A 52 2.64 -1.86 -17.89
N PRO A 53 3.78 -2.34 -17.36
CA PRO A 53 3.80 -3.57 -16.58
C PRO A 53 3.04 -3.39 -15.25
N MET A 54 2.53 -4.49 -14.71
CA MET A 54 1.84 -4.53 -13.42
C MET A 54 2.44 -5.59 -12.51
N PHE A 55 1.92 -5.71 -11.28
CA PHE A 55 2.34 -6.77 -10.37
C PHE A 55 2.17 -8.15 -11.01
N ARG A 56 3.22 -8.97 -10.94
CA ARG A 56 3.14 -10.38 -11.34
C ARG A 56 2.59 -11.29 -10.24
N GLN A 57 2.55 -10.82 -8.99
CA GLN A 57 1.97 -11.54 -7.85
C GLN A 57 0.64 -10.90 -7.42
N PRO A 58 -0.31 -11.68 -6.86
CA PRO A 58 -1.59 -11.14 -6.39
C PRO A 58 -1.43 -10.10 -5.28
N VAL A 59 -2.31 -9.10 -5.30
CA VAL A 59 -2.52 -8.15 -4.20
C VAL A 59 -3.76 -8.57 -3.42
N LEU A 60 -3.58 -8.94 -2.15
CA LEU A 60 -4.69 -9.28 -1.26
C LEU A 60 -5.16 -8.02 -0.54
N VAL A 61 -6.41 -7.62 -0.76
CA VAL A 61 -6.99 -6.41 -0.17
C VAL A 61 -7.99 -6.78 0.91
N PHE A 62 -7.80 -6.23 2.11
CA PHE A 62 -8.64 -6.47 3.28
C PHE A 62 -9.17 -5.15 3.84
N ALA A 63 -10.32 -5.22 4.51
CA ALA A 63 -10.86 -4.14 5.30
C ALA A 63 -11.02 -4.57 6.76
N GLY A 64 -10.71 -3.70 7.72
CA GLY A 64 -10.79 -4.01 9.14
C GLY A 64 -11.09 -2.79 10.02
N SER A 65 -11.36 -3.02 11.30
CA SER A 65 -11.50 -1.95 12.30
C SER A 65 -10.16 -1.24 12.54
N ALA A 66 -10.19 -0.04 13.11
CA ALA A 66 -8.97 0.69 13.50
C ALA A 66 -8.07 -0.14 14.44
N GLU A 67 -8.67 -0.91 15.35
CA GLU A 67 -7.94 -1.82 16.25
C GLU A 67 -7.24 -2.95 15.48
N GLN A 68 -7.93 -3.59 14.53
CA GLN A 68 -7.34 -4.62 13.67
C GLN A 68 -6.17 -4.05 12.84
N LEU A 69 -6.30 -2.84 12.32
CA LEU A 69 -5.21 -2.17 11.58
C LEU A 69 -3.99 -1.92 12.48
N ARG A 70 -4.18 -1.47 13.73
CA ARG A 70 -3.07 -1.29 14.69
C ARG A 70 -2.36 -2.61 14.97
N GLU A 71 -3.11 -3.69 15.15
CA GLU A 71 -2.52 -5.02 15.38
C GLU A 71 -1.76 -5.54 14.15
N VAL A 72 -2.30 -5.33 12.94
CA VAL A 72 -1.60 -5.66 11.68
C VAL A 72 -0.31 -4.85 11.55
N TYR A 73 -0.37 -3.53 11.81
CA TYR A 73 0.80 -2.66 11.79
C TYR A 73 1.88 -3.14 12.76
N ARG A 74 1.51 -3.42 14.02
CA ARG A 74 2.44 -3.91 15.06
C ARG A 74 3.09 -5.24 14.67
N ARG A 75 2.31 -6.19 14.11
CA ARG A 75 2.84 -7.48 13.64
C ARG A 75 3.78 -7.32 12.44
N ALA A 76 3.45 -6.44 11.51
CA ALA A 76 4.29 -6.20 10.33
C ALA A 76 5.60 -5.50 10.73
N GLN A 77 5.54 -4.51 11.61
CA GLN A 77 6.71 -3.83 12.15
C GLN A 77 7.60 -4.79 12.96
N GLY A 78 7.01 -5.61 13.84
CA GLY A 78 7.76 -6.59 14.65
C GLY A 78 8.37 -7.73 13.83
N ARG A 79 8.00 -7.88 12.55
CA ARG A 79 8.61 -8.79 11.58
C ARG A 79 9.52 -8.07 10.59
N GLU A 80 9.75 -6.78 10.80
CA GLU A 80 10.60 -5.93 9.95
C GLU A 80 10.19 -5.97 8.47
N LEU A 81 8.88 -6.10 8.21
CA LEU A 81 8.38 -6.09 6.83
C LEU A 81 8.50 -4.68 6.25
N PRO A 82 8.84 -4.53 4.95
CA PRO A 82 8.67 -3.29 4.24
C PRO A 82 7.20 -2.84 4.30
N LEU A 83 6.96 -1.62 4.77
CA LEU A 83 5.62 -1.07 4.99
C LEU A 83 5.44 0.26 4.27
N ALA A 84 4.39 0.37 3.47
CA ALA A 84 3.79 1.64 3.11
C ALA A 84 2.67 1.96 4.12
N ILE A 85 2.57 3.22 4.55
CA ILE A 85 1.50 3.68 5.45
C ILE A 85 0.76 4.86 4.82
N PHE A 86 -0.53 4.96 5.15
CA PHE A 86 -1.36 6.10 4.77
C PHE A 86 -2.25 6.42 5.96
N THR A 87 -1.98 7.54 6.63
CA THR A 87 -2.78 7.99 7.77
C THR A 87 -3.85 8.98 7.33
N GLU A 88 -4.83 9.22 8.18
CA GLU A 88 -5.99 10.05 7.84
C GLU A 88 -5.58 11.51 7.53
N GLU A 89 -4.54 12.00 8.20
CA GLU A 89 -3.99 13.34 8.02
C GLU A 89 -3.51 13.60 6.59
N LEU A 90 -3.09 12.56 5.85
CA LEU A 90 -2.60 12.71 4.48
C LEU A 90 -3.72 13.16 3.52
N PHE A 91 -4.99 12.86 3.82
CA PHE A 91 -6.11 13.38 3.02
C PHE A 91 -6.26 14.89 3.12
N ALA A 92 -5.74 15.52 4.18
CA ALA A 92 -5.81 16.95 4.39
C ALA A 92 -4.60 17.71 3.79
N THR A 93 -3.64 17.01 3.18
CA THR A 93 -2.48 17.64 2.54
C THR A 93 -2.61 17.68 1.01
N GLY A 94 -1.81 18.53 0.36
CA GLY A 94 -1.84 18.70 -1.10
C GLY A 94 -0.61 18.17 -1.85
N HIS A 95 0.45 17.72 -1.17
CA HIS A 95 1.71 17.33 -1.81
C HIS A 95 2.57 16.39 -0.95
N ASP A 96 3.52 15.70 -1.59
CA ASP A 96 4.40 14.70 -0.95
C ASP A 96 5.14 15.24 0.28
N GLU A 97 5.73 16.43 0.20
CA GLU A 97 6.47 17.00 1.33
C GLU A 97 5.58 17.21 2.56
N ALA A 98 4.34 17.67 2.36
CA ALA A 98 3.37 17.83 3.44
C ALA A 98 2.91 16.47 4.00
N ASN A 99 2.71 15.46 3.14
CA ASN A 99 2.43 14.10 3.58
C ASN A 99 3.56 13.56 4.49
N ARG A 100 4.82 13.71 4.06
CA ARG A 100 5.97 13.26 4.85
C ARG A 100 6.13 14.04 6.15
N ALA A 101 5.84 15.34 6.16
CA ALA A 101 5.84 16.16 7.37
C ALA A 101 4.74 15.71 8.35
N ALA A 102 3.52 15.43 7.86
CA ALA A 102 2.43 14.92 8.67
C ALA A 102 2.79 13.57 9.32
N VAL A 103 3.35 12.64 8.55
CA VAL A 103 3.84 11.36 9.09
C VAL A 103 4.95 11.56 10.13
N ARG A 104 5.90 12.47 9.87
CA ARG A 104 7.01 12.78 10.81
C ARG A 104 6.51 13.30 12.16
N ALA A 105 5.37 13.98 12.21
CA ALA A 105 4.79 14.48 13.45
C ALA A 105 4.16 13.37 14.31
N LEU A 106 3.87 12.20 13.72
CA LEU A 106 3.32 11.06 14.45
C LEU A 106 4.40 10.41 15.32
N ARG A 107 4.05 10.14 16.57
CA ARG A 107 4.82 9.17 17.35
C ARG A 107 4.45 7.79 16.82
N ALA A 108 5.45 6.96 16.52
CA ALA A 108 5.20 5.53 16.39
C ALA A 108 4.39 5.08 17.62
N ALA A 109 3.42 4.19 17.46
CA ALA A 109 2.68 3.66 18.59
C ALA A 109 3.68 2.95 19.53
N ILE A 110 4.20 3.69 20.51
CA ILE A 110 5.09 3.19 21.56
C ILE A 110 4.15 2.60 22.62
N TYR A 111 4.06 1.26 22.61
CA TYR A 111 3.42 0.35 23.56
C TYR A 111 1.97 0.63 23.97
#